data_AF-A0A7Z9LZ70-F1
#
_entry.id   AF-A0A7Z9LZ70-F1
#
_cell.length_a   1.000
_cell.length_b   1.000
_cell.length_c   1.000
_cell.angle_alpha   90.00
_cell.angle_beta   90.00
_cell.angle_gamma   90.00
#
_symmetry.space_group_name_H-M   'P 1'
#
loop_
_entity.id
_entity.type
_entity.pdbx_description
1 polymer ?
#
loop_
_entity_poly.entity_id
_entity_poly.type
_entity_poly.pdbx_seq_one_letter_code
_entity_poly.pdbx_strand_id
1 'polypeptide(L)'
;MMRSSQNRFIMGPVACCCLLLVSCSSREAAQSDNPVAKQNGTTSTKPVQQQALTPRPTHPSQPPSPVVVSPDEQTKPAMQPLPIQIDGPAAAARKNPLDPEKILAQGIRTIQGKHLTLYTDMPASADIQGLPKIVELAIPQWCEYFNIAAEKMTAWKVSVCLIQDRKKFDAAGLIPATLPSFDHGYAFGDRLFINEQPSAYYRRHLLLHEATHAFMFENFSSAGPPWYMEGMAEFLATHTWDGTQLQLRQMPKTKEDVPYWGRIKIIKDQVAEKKGLMIQEIMNFGSDAKLRLDAYAWSWAACSFLDTHPAFQKTFREHLKNIGDSSPEFSLDLVKAYGEQWFQVRQQWQVFVMNMEYGFDIARESIDVVEVRPLGLAAEVIPVRADRGWQSTGLRVTAGMKLAITATGRFVIHREDSAEQPQGVPWESEAGGITIRYHRGQPLGKLLIALDEPQQLGETGLANYGAVGEGGDIMIPSNGVLYFRVNDSPAELAANEGALQVTVQQITD
;
A
#
# COMPACT_ATOMS: atom_id res chain seq x y z
N MET A 1 -15.75 -78.34 -18.24
CA MET A 1 -15.28 -79.02 -17.02
C MET A 1 -13.85 -78.62 -16.76
N MET A 2 -13.56 -78.15 -15.53
CA MET A 2 -12.29 -78.29 -14.76
C MET A 2 -10.97 -77.79 -15.38
N ARG A 3 -9.99 -77.24 -14.65
CA ARG A 3 -9.81 -76.68 -13.29
C ARG A 3 -8.31 -76.30 -13.22
N SER A 4 -7.98 -75.15 -12.61
CA SER A 4 -6.79 -74.81 -11.78
C SER A 4 -5.37 -75.05 -12.35
N SER A 5 -4.35 -74.23 -12.09
CA SER A 5 -3.93 -73.50 -10.87
C SER A 5 -2.82 -72.48 -11.24
N GLN A 6 -2.90 -71.22 -10.78
CA GLN A 6 -2.03 -70.55 -9.75
C GLN A 6 -0.53 -70.46 -10.11
N ASN A 7 0.26 -69.39 -9.90
CA ASN A 7 0.26 -68.23 -8.99
C ASN A 7 1.50 -67.36 -9.41
N ARG A 8 1.55 -66.01 -9.45
CA ARG A 8 1.65 -64.98 -8.38
C ARG A 8 1.76 -63.62 -9.12
N PHE A 9 0.86 -62.65 -8.94
CA PHE A 9 0.85 -61.54 -7.96
C PHE A 9 2.13 -60.69 -7.85
N ILE A 10 2.06 -59.47 -8.41
CA ILE A 10 2.64 -58.25 -7.82
C ILE A 10 1.50 -57.21 -7.77
N MET A 11 1.15 -56.81 -6.55
CA MET A 11 0.20 -55.74 -6.23
C MET A 11 0.81 -54.37 -6.52
N GLY A 12 0.09 -53.52 -7.26
CA GLY A 12 0.23 -52.06 -7.22
C GLY A 12 -1.06 -51.47 -6.64
N PRO A 13 -1.01 -50.61 -5.62
CA PRO A 13 -2.21 -50.15 -4.93
C PRO A 13 -2.96 -49.10 -5.74
N VAL A 14 -4.27 -49.30 -5.82
CA VAL A 14 -5.27 -48.29 -6.18
C VAL A 14 -5.21 -47.18 -5.12
N ALA A 15 -4.68 -46.02 -5.49
CA ALA A 15 -4.77 -44.83 -4.66
C ALA A 15 -6.15 -44.18 -4.89
N CYS A 16 -7.05 -44.50 -3.97
CA CYS A 16 -8.31 -43.81 -3.74
C CYS A 16 -7.98 -42.39 -3.26
N CYS A 17 -8.09 -41.38 -4.12
CA CYS A 17 -8.01 -39.98 -3.67
C CYS A 17 -9.32 -39.62 -2.99
N CYS A 18 -9.33 -39.75 -1.67
CA CYS A 18 -10.36 -39.21 -0.79
C CYS A 18 -10.48 -37.70 -1.00
N LEU A 19 -11.67 -37.28 -1.48
CA LEU A 19 -12.20 -35.93 -1.33
C LEU A 19 -12.27 -35.61 0.17
N LEU A 20 -11.30 -34.86 0.67
CA LEU A 20 -11.40 -34.23 1.97
C LEU A 20 -11.99 -32.82 1.78
N LEU A 21 -13.31 -32.77 1.93
CA LEU A 21 -14.07 -31.58 2.29
C LEU A 21 -13.59 -31.12 3.66
N VAL A 22 -12.93 -29.97 3.72
CA VAL A 22 -12.73 -29.22 4.97
C VAL A 22 -12.83 -27.73 4.64
N SER A 23 -13.98 -27.14 4.96
CA SER A 23 -14.15 -25.69 5.13
C SER A 23 -13.70 -25.33 6.53
N CYS A 24 -13.03 -24.19 6.72
CA CYS A 24 -12.89 -23.61 8.06
C CYS A 24 -12.76 -22.08 8.03
N SER A 25 -13.64 -21.50 8.83
CA SER A 25 -13.80 -20.14 9.34
C SER A 25 -12.50 -19.44 9.78
N SER A 26 -12.35 -18.18 9.38
CA SER A 26 -11.50 -17.19 10.04
C SER A 26 -12.28 -15.90 10.22
N ARG A 27 -12.50 -15.50 11.47
CA ARG A 27 -13.08 -14.21 11.83
C ARG A 27 -11.98 -13.16 11.73
N GLU A 28 -12.06 -12.26 10.75
CA GLU A 28 -11.72 -10.87 11.00
C GLU A 28 -12.38 -9.95 9.97
N ALA A 29 -13.14 -9.00 10.51
CA ALA A 29 -13.93 -8.02 9.77
C ALA A 29 -13.05 -6.85 9.35
N ALA A 30 -13.58 -6.04 8.45
CA ALA A 30 -13.10 -4.71 8.12
C ALA A 30 -12.47 -3.99 9.34
N GLN A 31 -11.24 -3.53 9.16
CA GLN A 31 -10.44 -2.97 10.26
C GLN A 31 -10.94 -1.56 10.60
N SER A 32 -11.68 -1.44 11.72
CA SER A 32 -12.07 -0.19 12.34
C SER A 32 -11.11 0.13 13.49
N ASP A 33 -10.53 1.34 13.49
CA ASP A 33 -9.67 1.85 14.56
C ASP A 33 -10.45 2.61 15.66
N ASN A 34 -11.77 2.43 15.80
CA ASN A 34 -12.52 3.13 16.87
C ASN A 34 -12.35 2.43 18.22
N PRO A 35 -11.81 3.10 19.26
CA PRO A 35 -11.90 2.59 20.62
C PRO A 35 -13.37 2.64 21.07
N VAL A 36 -13.92 1.49 21.45
CA VAL A 36 -15.25 1.40 22.06
C VAL A 36 -15.23 2.16 23.38
N ALA A 37 -15.86 3.34 23.40
CA ALA A 37 -16.17 4.05 24.63
C ALA A 37 -17.13 3.20 25.48
N LYS A 38 -16.66 2.70 26.62
CA LYS A 38 -17.52 2.13 27.66
C LYS A 38 -17.94 3.23 28.62
N GLN A 39 -19.23 3.55 28.63
CA GLN A 39 -19.87 4.33 29.68
C GLN A 39 -20.51 3.43 30.74
N ASN A 40 -20.41 3.93 31.98
CA ASN A 40 -21.22 3.75 33.19
C ASN A 40 -20.88 2.64 34.20
N GLY A 41 -20.67 3.07 35.45
CA GLY A 41 -20.88 2.25 36.66
C GLY A 41 -20.04 2.64 37.87
N THR A 42 -20.63 3.38 38.80
CA THR A 42 -20.10 4.00 40.03
C THR A 42 -19.62 3.06 41.15
N THR A 43 -18.70 3.65 41.97
CA THR A 43 -18.45 3.47 43.43
C THR A 43 -17.83 2.17 43.97
N SER A 44 -16.61 2.27 44.52
CA SER A 44 -16.37 2.28 45.99
C SER A 44 -14.88 2.44 46.32
N THR A 45 -14.59 3.29 47.29
CA THR A 45 -13.26 3.68 47.78
C THR A 45 -12.81 2.77 48.94
N LYS A 46 -11.52 2.38 48.97
CA LYS A 46 -10.60 2.52 50.12
C LYS A 46 -9.16 2.03 49.82
N PRO A 47 -8.14 2.59 50.50
CA PRO A 47 -6.74 2.54 50.08
C PRO A 47 -5.93 1.44 50.79
N VAL A 48 -4.89 0.92 50.13
CA VAL A 48 -3.89 0.02 50.76
C VAL A 48 -2.55 0.73 50.86
N GLN A 49 -2.03 0.72 52.09
CA GLN A 49 -0.78 1.32 52.55
C GLN A 49 0.47 0.69 51.94
N GLN A 50 1.46 1.54 51.68
CA GLN A 50 2.88 1.18 51.55
C GLN A 50 3.41 0.62 52.87
N GLN A 51 4.14 -0.50 52.81
CA GLN A 51 5.14 -0.83 53.83
C GLN A 51 6.45 -1.32 53.19
N ALA A 52 7.52 -0.72 53.69
CA ALA A 52 8.89 -0.83 53.23
C ALA A 52 9.58 -2.10 53.76
N LEU A 53 10.52 -2.58 52.94
CA LEU A 53 11.44 -3.69 53.17
C LEU A 53 12.53 -3.35 54.19
N THR A 54 13.01 -4.34 54.96
CA THR A 54 14.43 -4.51 55.37
C THR A 54 14.70 -5.93 55.91
N PRO A 55 15.98 -6.42 55.95
CA PRO A 55 16.36 -7.75 55.44
C PRO A 55 17.19 -8.64 56.42
N ARG A 56 17.35 -9.94 56.09
CA ARG A 56 18.56 -10.82 56.31
C ARG A 56 18.27 -12.31 55.97
N PRO A 57 19.27 -13.21 55.85
CA PRO A 57 20.43 -13.25 54.96
C PRO A 57 20.53 -14.57 54.13
N THR A 58 21.44 -14.57 53.16
CA THR A 58 21.98 -15.61 52.25
C THR A 58 22.64 -16.81 52.97
N HIS A 59 22.88 -18.04 52.47
CA HIS A 59 22.92 -18.81 51.19
C HIS A 59 23.11 -20.33 51.58
N PRO A 60 23.29 -21.34 50.69
CA PRO A 60 23.08 -21.49 49.24
C PRO A 60 22.29 -22.77 48.85
N SER A 61 21.62 -22.78 47.70
CA SER A 61 21.24 -24.05 47.04
C SER A 61 21.26 -23.91 45.52
N GLN A 62 21.93 -24.86 44.89
CA GLN A 62 22.27 -24.93 43.46
C GLN A 62 21.05 -24.83 42.54
N PRO A 63 21.19 -24.25 41.33
CA PRO A 63 20.13 -24.22 40.34
C PRO A 63 19.98 -25.60 39.65
N PRO A 64 18.75 -26.09 39.42
CA PRO A 64 18.52 -27.26 38.58
C PRO A 64 18.75 -26.91 37.11
N SER A 65 19.28 -27.88 36.36
CA SER A 65 19.62 -27.80 34.94
C SER A 65 18.41 -27.48 34.05
N PRO A 66 18.61 -26.80 32.91
CA PRO A 66 17.54 -26.47 31.97
C PRO A 66 17.03 -27.74 31.28
N VAL A 67 15.71 -27.92 31.35
CA VAL A 67 14.98 -28.92 30.56
C VAL A 67 15.04 -28.48 29.09
N VAL A 68 15.74 -29.26 28.28
CA VAL A 68 15.72 -29.16 26.82
C VAL A 68 14.37 -29.70 26.35
N VAL A 69 13.52 -28.82 25.82
CA VAL A 69 12.32 -29.21 25.07
C VAL A 69 12.62 -29.02 23.58
N SER A 70 12.61 -30.12 22.84
CA SER A 70 12.79 -30.16 21.40
C SER A 70 11.74 -29.32 20.67
N PRO A 71 12.08 -28.62 19.57
CA PRO A 71 11.11 -27.88 18.78
C PRO A 71 10.51 -28.81 17.73
N ASP A 72 9.39 -29.45 18.05
CA ASP A 72 8.45 -29.93 17.03
C ASP A 72 7.03 -29.90 17.58
N GLU A 73 6.09 -29.56 16.69
CA GLU A 73 4.66 -29.32 16.91
C GLU A 73 4.23 -27.93 17.42
N GLN A 74 4.51 -26.90 16.61
CA GLN A 74 3.49 -25.87 16.37
C GLN A 74 2.79 -26.18 15.05
N THR A 75 1.60 -26.77 15.16
CA THR A 75 0.67 -27.01 14.06
C THR A 75 0.38 -25.70 13.33
N LYS A 76 1.00 -25.55 12.15
CA LYS A 76 0.64 -24.54 11.15
C LYS A 76 -0.85 -24.70 10.82
N PRO A 77 -1.67 -23.64 10.90
CA PRO A 77 -2.99 -23.68 10.29
C PRO A 77 -2.81 -23.93 8.78
N ALA A 78 -3.48 -24.95 8.25
CA ALA A 78 -3.54 -25.19 6.83
C ALA A 78 -4.36 -24.06 6.18
N MET A 79 -3.67 -23.07 5.60
CA MET A 79 -4.28 -21.91 4.96
C MET A 79 -4.54 -22.20 3.48
N GLN A 80 -5.73 -21.83 3.01
CA GLN A 80 -6.18 -22.05 1.63
C GLN A 80 -5.76 -20.88 0.72
N PRO A 81 -5.51 -21.14 -0.58
CA PRO A 81 -5.00 -20.15 -1.53
C PRO A 81 -6.05 -19.09 -1.91
N LEU A 82 -5.66 -17.80 -2.09
CA LEU A 82 -6.50 -16.87 -2.85
C LEU A 82 -6.62 -17.39 -4.29
N PRO A 83 -7.77 -17.17 -4.94
CA PRO A 83 -8.00 -17.69 -6.26
C PRO A 83 -7.09 -16.99 -7.26
N ILE A 84 -6.41 -17.79 -8.10
CA ILE A 84 -5.84 -17.26 -9.34
C ILE A 84 -7.03 -16.72 -10.11
N GLN A 85 -7.05 -15.41 -10.36
CA GLN A 85 -7.93 -14.80 -11.35
C GLN A 85 -7.45 -15.25 -12.73
N ILE A 86 -7.68 -16.54 -13.00
CA ILE A 86 -7.61 -17.11 -14.32
C ILE A 86 -8.78 -16.46 -15.04
N ASP A 87 -8.55 -16.01 -16.26
CA ASP A 87 -9.64 -15.81 -17.21
C ASP A 87 -10.38 -17.15 -17.30
N GLY A 88 -11.37 -17.32 -16.43
CA GLY A 88 -12.23 -18.49 -16.45
C GLY A 88 -12.92 -18.40 -17.79
N PRO A 89 -12.86 -19.45 -18.64
CA PRO A 89 -13.12 -19.32 -20.06
C PRO A 89 -14.42 -18.55 -20.25
N ALA A 90 -14.35 -17.31 -20.75
CA ALA A 90 -15.48 -16.39 -20.82
C ALA A 90 -16.70 -17.04 -21.50
N ALA A 91 -16.45 -18.02 -22.37
CA ALA A 91 -17.44 -18.86 -23.02
C ALA A 91 -18.24 -19.78 -22.06
N ALA A 92 -17.67 -20.29 -20.97
CA ALA A 92 -18.36 -21.13 -19.99
C ALA A 92 -19.15 -20.29 -18.97
N ALA A 93 -18.64 -19.12 -18.56
CA ALA A 93 -19.36 -18.16 -17.71
C ALA A 93 -20.63 -17.63 -18.41
N ARG A 94 -20.53 -17.33 -19.70
CA ARG A 94 -21.66 -16.91 -20.56
C ARG A 94 -22.71 -18.01 -20.80
N LYS A 95 -22.39 -19.28 -20.54
CA LYS A 95 -23.29 -20.43 -20.73
C LYS A 95 -24.25 -20.69 -19.58
N ASN A 96 -24.22 -19.91 -18.50
CA ASN A 96 -25.23 -20.01 -17.44
C ASN A 96 -26.33 -18.97 -17.70
N PRO A 97 -27.44 -19.31 -18.40
CA PRO A 97 -28.55 -18.39 -18.60
C PRO A 97 -29.12 -17.99 -17.24
N LEU A 98 -29.13 -16.69 -16.98
CA LEU A 98 -29.70 -16.13 -15.77
C LEU A 98 -31.22 -16.27 -15.86
N ASP A 99 -31.83 -16.86 -14.84
CA ASP A 99 -33.28 -17.06 -14.74
C ASP A 99 -33.89 -15.90 -13.93
N PRO A 100 -34.55 -14.93 -14.57
CA PRO A 100 -35.07 -13.74 -13.88
C PRO A 100 -36.10 -14.07 -12.81
N GLU A 101 -36.88 -15.15 -12.99
CA GLU A 101 -37.89 -15.57 -12.03
C GLU A 101 -37.23 -16.13 -10.76
N LYS A 102 -36.17 -16.93 -10.90
CA LYS A 102 -35.41 -17.42 -9.74
C LYS A 102 -34.69 -16.30 -9.01
N ILE A 103 -34.12 -15.34 -9.72
CA ILE A 103 -33.47 -14.17 -9.13
C ILE A 103 -34.48 -13.37 -8.29
N LEU A 104 -35.64 -13.07 -8.88
CA LEU A 104 -36.70 -12.33 -8.18
C LEU A 104 -37.26 -13.12 -6.99
N ALA A 105 -37.46 -14.44 -7.14
CA ALA A 105 -37.97 -15.31 -6.07
C ALA A 105 -37.06 -15.36 -4.84
N GLN A 106 -35.75 -15.13 -5.02
CA GLN A 106 -34.79 -15.01 -3.91
C GLN A 106 -34.72 -13.58 -3.32
N GLY A 107 -35.55 -12.66 -3.79
CA GLY A 107 -35.55 -11.26 -3.34
C GLY A 107 -34.35 -10.45 -3.85
N ILE A 108 -33.68 -10.93 -4.91
CA ILE A 108 -32.54 -10.24 -5.51
C ILE A 108 -33.08 -9.21 -6.51
N ARG A 109 -32.67 -7.95 -6.33
CA ARG A 109 -33.05 -6.82 -7.18
C ARG A 109 -32.06 -6.70 -8.33
N THR A 110 -32.58 -6.31 -9.49
CA THR A 110 -31.77 -5.99 -10.67
C THR A 110 -31.78 -4.50 -10.92
N ILE A 111 -30.61 -3.86 -10.99
CA ILE A 111 -30.45 -2.45 -11.37
C ILE A 111 -29.69 -2.40 -12.69
N GLN A 112 -30.30 -1.82 -13.71
CA GLN A 112 -29.68 -1.71 -15.04
C GLN A 112 -29.02 -0.35 -15.22
N GLY A 113 -27.74 -0.35 -15.56
CA GLY A 113 -27.01 0.78 -16.11
C GLY A 113 -26.50 0.49 -17.52
N LYS A 114 -25.79 1.46 -18.12
CA LYS A 114 -25.26 1.33 -19.47
C LYS A 114 -24.18 0.25 -19.54
N HIS A 115 -23.16 0.37 -18.69
CA HIS A 115 -21.98 -0.51 -18.66
C HIS A 115 -21.98 -1.51 -17.50
N LEU A 116 -23.01 -1.48 -16.66
CA LEU A 116 -23.13 -2.38 -15.50
C LEU A 116 -24.58 -2.84 -15.32
N THR A 117 -24.78 -4.14 -15.11
CA THR A 117 -26.03 -4.68 -14.54
C THR A 117 -25.74 -5.17 -13.12
N LEU A 118 -26.41 -4.62 -12.11
CA LEU A 118 -26.24 -5.01 -10.71
C LEU A 118 -27.34 -5.99 -10.30
N TYR A 119 -26.95 -7.12 -9.72
CA TYR A 119 -27.80 -8.04 -8.98
C TYR A 119 -27.46 -7.91 -7.50
N THR A 120 -28.43 -7.54 -6.66
CA THR A 120 -28.18 -7.33 -5.24
C THR A 120 -29.38 -7.65 -4.36
N ASP A 121 -29.13 -8.28 -3.22
CA ASP A 121 -30.11 -8.48 -2.16
C ASP A 121 -30.06 -7.39 -1.07
N MET A 122 -29.17 -6.40 -1.25
CA MET A 122 -29.09 -5.22 -0.39
C MET A 122 -30.41 -4.43 -0.43
N PRO A 123 -30.77 -3.72 0.65
CA PRO A 123 -31.87 -2.76 0.62
C PRO A 123 -31.67 -1.64 -0.40
N ALA A 124 -32.76 -1.03 -0.88
CA ALA A 124 -32.68 0.13 -1.74
C ALA A 124 -32.10 1.33 -0.98
N SER A 125 -31.05 1.94 -1.53
CA SER A 125 -30.49 3.20 -1.05
C SER A 125 -29.88 3.97 -2.22
N ALA A 126 -29.68 5.27 -2.05
CA ALA A 126 -29.05 6.11 -3.08
C ALA A 126 -27.64 5.62 -3.44
N ASP A 127 -26.87 5.14 -2.45
CA ASP A 127 -25.53 4.59 -2.67
C ASP A 127 -25.56 3.33 -3.55
N ILE A 128 -26.46 2.37 -3.26
CA ILE A 128 -26.61 1.14 -4.06
C ILE A 128 -27.13 1.44 -5.47
N GLN A 129 -28.09 2.37 -5.59
CA GLN A 129 -28.63 2.79 -6.89
C GLN A 129 -27.59 3.54 -7.73
N GLY A 130 -26.61 4.20 -7.10
CA GLY A 130 -25.56 4.96 -7.76
C GLY A 130 -24.39 4.10 -8.29
N LEU A 131 -24.27 2.83 -7.89
CA LEU A 131 -23.13 1.99 -8.29
C LEU A 131 -22.92 1.85 -9.81
N PRO A 132 -23.96 1.69 -10.66
CA PRO A 132 -23.76 1.71 -12.10
C PRO A 132 -23.12 3.00 -12.61
N LYS A 133 -23.49 4.15 -12.03
CA LYS A 133 -22.94 5.46 -12.39
C LYS A 133 -21.45 5.58 -12.03
N ILE A 134 -21.01 4.96 -10.94
CA ILE A 134 -19.59 4.91 -10.55
C ILE A 134 -18.75 4.27 -11.66
N VAL A 135 -19.17 3.12 -12.18
CA VAL A 135 -18.45 2.44 -13.27
C VAL A 135 -18.50 3.26 -14.57
N GLU A 136 -19.63 3.89 -14.87
CA GLU A 136 -19.73 4.80 -16.03
C GLU A 136 -18.73 5.97 -15.95
N LEU A 137 -18.48 6.51 -14.76
CA LEU A 137 -17.52 7.59 -14.54
C LEU A 137 -16.06 7.12 -14.49
N ALA A 138 -15.83 5.84 -14.19
CA ALA A 138 -14.50 5.23 -14.17
C ALA A 138 -13.98 4.92 -15.58
N ILE A 139 -14.85 4.48 -16.50
CA ILE A 139 -14.48 4.12 -17.89
C ILE A 139 -13.63 5.17 -18.61
N PRO A 140 -14.02 6.47 -18.69
CA PRO A 140 -13.18 7.45 -19.39
C PRO A 140 -11.79 7.60 -18.75
N GLN A 141 -11.68 7.44 -17.43
CA GLN A 141 -10.40 7.50 -16.71
C GLN A 141 -9.53 6.27 -16.99
N TRP A 142 -10.13 5.07 -17.05
CA TRP A 142 -9.43 3.86 -17.49
C TRP A 142 -8.98 3.95 -18.94
N CYS A 143 -9.84 4.42 -19.83
CA CYS A 143 -9.53 4.64 -21.25
C CYS A 143 -8.34 5.59 -21.41
N GLU A 144 -8.35 6.73 -20.71
CA GLU A 144 -7.23 7.67 -20.69
C GLU A 144 -5.95 7.00 -20.18
N TYR A 145 -6.04 6.31 -19.03
CA TYR A 145 -4.87 5.69 -18.39
C TYR A 145 -4.22 4.61 -19.28
N PHE A 146 -5.03 3.70 -19.82
CA PHE A 146 -4.58 2.57 -20.62
C PHE A 146 -4.44 2.89 -22.12
N ASN A 147 -4.63 4.15 -22.52
CA ASN A 147 -4.61 4.58 -23.92
C ASN A 147 -5.56 3.75 -24.81
N ILE A 148 -6.78 3.52 -24.31
CA ILE A 148 -7.86 2.82 -25.02
C ILE A 148 -8.84 3.86 -25.57
N ALA A 149 -9.13 3.77 -26.86
CA ALA A 149 -10.13 4.63 -27.50
C ALA A 149 -11.52 4.36 -26.89
N ALA A 150 -12.19 5.41 -26.41
CA ALA A 150 -13.46 5.29 -25.67
C ALA A 150 -14.55 4.56 -26.46
N GLU A 151 -14.51 4.64 -27.79
CA GLU A 151 -15.44 3.99 -28.71
C GLU A 151 -15.41 2.47 -28.55
N LYS A 152 -14.24 1.88 -28.25
CA LYS A 152 -14.08 0.44 -27.99
C LYS A 152 -14.89 -0.02 -26.77
N MET A 153 -15.10 0.87 -25.81
CA MET A 153 -15.80 0.56 -24.57
C MET A 153 -17.30 0.84 -24.64
N THR A 154 -17.83 1.31 -25.78
CA THR A 154 -19.25 1.68 -25.93
C THR A 154 -20.20 0.52 -25.65
N ALA A 155 -19.83 -0.69 -26.10
CA ALA A 155 -20.63 -1.91 -25.93
C ALA A 155 -20.17 -2.75 -24.73
N TRP A 156 -19.05 -2.41 -24.10
CA TRP A 156 -18.53 -3.16 -22.97
C TRP A 156 -19.49 -3.08 -21.79
N LYS A 157 -19.74 -4.22 -21.15
CA LYS A 157 -20.68 -4.30 -20.04
C LYS A 157 -20.31 -5.44 -19.10
N VAL A 158 -20.38 -5.17 -17.81
CA VAL A 158 -20.18 -6.17 -16.76
C VAL A 158 -21.49 -6.47 -16.02
N SER A 159 -21.62 -7.69 -15.53
CA SER A 159 -22.67 -8.10 -14.59
C SER A 159 -22.07 -8.20 -13.20
N VAL A 160 -22.66 -7.53 -12.22
CA VAL A 160 -22.12 -7.47 -10.85
C VAL A 160 -23.11 -8.12 -9.89
N CYS A 161 -22.65 -9.08 -9.11
CA CYS A 161 -23.36 -9.63 -7.96
C CYS A 161 -22.83 -8.96 -6.69
N LEU A 162 -23.60 -8.07 -6.08
CA LEU A 162 -23.32 -7.50 -4.77
C LEU A 162 -24.12 -8.25 -3.70
N ILE A 163 -23.40 -9.02 -2.88
CA ILE A 163 -23.92 -10.14 -2.11
C ILE A 163 -23.89 -9.82 -0.62
N GLN A 164 -25.06 -9.67 0.01
CA GLN A 164 -25.19 -9.68 1.46
C GLN A 164 -25.42 -11.10 1.99
N ASP A 165 -26.32 -11.86 1.38
CA ASP A 165 -26.59 -13.26 1.69
C ASP A 165 -26.25 -14.17 0.50
N ARG A 166 -25.08 -14.81 0.59
CA ARG A 166 -24.57 -15.72 -0.44
C ARG A 166 -25.54 -16.84 -0.80
N LYS A 167 -26.32 -17.35 0.17
CA LYS A 167 -27.25 -18.48 -0.07
C LYS A 167 -28.32 -18.13 -1.09
N LYS A 168 -28.78 -16.88 -1.12
CA LYS A 168 -29.77 -16.39 -2.11
C LYS A 168 -29.20 -16.43 -3.52
N PHE A 169 -27.94 -16.02 -3.69
CA PHE A 169 -27.28 -16.01 -5.00
C PHE A 169 -26.97 -17.41 -5.51
N ASP A 170 -26.57 -18.32 -4.62
CA ASP A 170 -26.41 -19.74 -4.96
C ASP A 170 -27.76 -20.34 -5.40
N ALA A 171 -28.84 -20.10 -4.64
CA ALA A 171 -30.19 -20.59 -4.96
C ALA A 171 -30.76 -19.99 -6.26
N ALA A 172 -30.40 -18.75 -6.58
CA ALA A 172 -30.76 -18.09 -7.84
C ALA A 172 -29.92 -18.57 -9.04
N GLY A 173 -28.86 -19.37 -8.81
CA GLY A 173 -27.95 -19.83 -9.86
C GLY A 173 -27.02 -18.74 -10.39
N LEU A 174 -26.87 -17.63 -9.65
CA LEU A 174 -25.98 -16.51 -10.04
C LEU A 174 -24.50 -16.85 -9.86
N ILE A 175 -24.19 -17.75 -8.91
CA ILE A 175 -22.83 -18.19 -8.59
C ILE A 175 -22.49 -19.44 -9.41
N PRO A 176 -21.51 -19.38 -10.34
CA PRO A 176 -21.06 -20.56 -11.07
C PRO A 176 -20.41 -21.58 -10.14
N ALA A 177 -20.65 -22.88 -10.36
CA ALA A 177 -19.98 -23.94 -9.60
C ALA A 177 -18.44 -23.95 -9.79
N THR A 178 -17.96 -23.38 -10.89
CA THR A 178 -16.53 -23.22 -11.20
C THR A 178 -15.90 -21.98 -10.54
N LEU A 179 -16.72 -21.12 -9.92
CA LEU A 179 -16.20 -19.93 -9.25
C LEU A 179 -15.44 -20.37 -7.99
N PRO A 180 -14.15 -20.01 -7.87
CA PRO A 180 -13.41 -20.28 -6.65
C PRO A 180 -14.04 -19.62 -5.42
N SER A 181 -13.70 -20.10 -4.23
CA SER A 181 -14.00 -19.37 -2.99
C SER A 181 -13.27 -18.04 -2.98
N PHE A 182 -13.95 -17.00 -2.48
CA PHE A 182 -13.41 -15.66 -2.33
C PHE A 182 -14.00 -15.01 -1.08
N ASP A 183 -13.20 -14.21 -0.39
CA ASP A 183 -13.62 -13.56 0.86
C ASP A 183 -14.27 -12.20 0.61
N HIS A 184 -13.78 -11.45 -0.38
CA HIS A 184 -14.20 -10.07 -0.64
C HIS A 184 -14.76 -9.86 -2.04
N GLY A 185 -13.94 -10.08 -3.06
CA GLY A 185 -14.28 -9.83 -4.45
C GLY A 185 -13.67 -10.88 -5.38
N TYR A 186 -14.27 -11.05 -6.55
CA TYR A 186 -13.70 -11.84 -7.64
C TYR A 186 -14.32 -11.48 -9.00
N ALA A 187 -13.51 -11.13 -10.00
CA ALA A 187 -13.94 -11.07 -11.41
C ALA A 187 -13.72 -12.41 -12.12
N PHE A 188 -14.77 -12.90 -12.79
CA PHE A 188 -14.78 -14.11 -13.59
C PHE A 188 -15.32 -13.76 -14.99
N GLY A 189 -14.42 -13.35 -15.88
CA GLY A 189 -14.77 -12.78 -17.19
C GLY A 189 -15.56 -11.47 -17.04
N ASP A 190 -16.75 -11.41 -17.64
CA ASP A 190 -17.67 -10.25 -17.57
C ASP A 190 -18.56 -10.24 -16.31
N ARG A 191 -18.35 -11.16 -15.36
CA ARG A 191 -19.11 -11.25 -14.11
C ARG A 191 -18.24 -10.92 -12.90
N LEU A 192 -18.66 -9.95 -12.10
CA LEU A 192 -17.99 -9.57 -10.85
C LEU A 192 -18.82 -10.06 -9.67
N PHE A 193 -18.18 -10.66 -8.67
CA PHE A 193 -18.81 -11.12 -7.44
C PHE A 193 -18.19 -10.37 -6.28
N ILE A 194 -19.01 -9.68 -5.49
CA ILE A 194 -18.55 -8.81 -4.41
C ILE A 194 -19.40 -9.10 -3.19
N ASN A 195 -18.77 -9.54 -2.10
CA ASN A 195 -19.43 -9.62 -0.81
C ASN A 195 -19.56 -8.21 -0.23
N GLU A 196 -20.69 -7.96 0.43
CA GLU A 196 -20.99 -6.69 1.06
C GLU A 196 -19.91 -6.28 2.08
N GLN A 197 -19.57 -4.97 2.13
CA GLN A 197 -18.51 -4.41 2.95
C GLN A 197 -19.03 -3.47 4.05
N PRO A 198 -18.32 -3.33 5.18
CA PRO A 198 -18.77 -2.49 6.29
C PRO A 198 -18.83 -0.98 6.02
N SER A 199 -18.28 -0.49 4.90
CA SER A 199 -18.45 0.88 4.45
C SER A 199 -18.84 0.98 2.98
N ALA A 200 -19.60 2.04 2.67
CA ALA A 200 -19.94 2.38 1.29
C ALA A 200 -18.68 2.68 0.46
N TYR A 201 -17.65 3.29 1.05
CA TYR A 201 -16.36 3.48 0.39
C TYR A 201 -15.76 2.14 -0.03
N TYR A 202 -15.61 1.20 0.92
CA TYR A 202 -14.92 -0.05 0.63
C TYR A 202 -15.71 -0.94 -0.33
N ARG A 203 -17.06 -0.88 -0.29
CA ARG A 203 -17.92 -1.46 -1.33
C ARG A 203 -17.61 -0.89 -2.73
N ARG A 204 -17.58 0.44 -2.87
CA ARG A 204 -17.25 1.09 -4.15
C ARG A 204 -15.82 0.78 -4.59
N HIS A 205 -14.88 0.74 -3.64
CA HIS A 205 -13.49 0.37 -3.88
C HIS A 205 -13.38 -1.04 -4.48
N LEU A 206 -14.02 -2.04 -3.87
CA LEU A 206 -14.03 -3.40 -4.43
C LEU A 206 -14.73 -3.46 -5.79
N LEU A 207 -15.80 -2.70 -6.00
CA LEU A 207 -16.44 -2.60 -7.31
C LEU A 207 -15.48 -2.07 -8.37
N LEU A 208 -14.77 -0.98 -8.08
CA LEU A 208 -13.79 -0.39 -8.99
C LEU A 208 -12.58 -1.31 -9.19
N HIS A 209 -12.15 -2.02 -8.15
CA HIS A 209 -11.05 -2.97 -8.19
C HIS A 209 -11.35 -4.12 -9.15
N GLU A 210 -12.46 -4.84 -8.94
CA GLU A 210 -12.85 -5.95 -9.81
C GLU A 210 -13.21 -5.50 -11.23
N ALA A 211 -13.81 -4.31 -11.37
CA ALA A 211 -14.10 -3.75 -12.68
C ALA A 211 -12.81 -3.34 -13.42
N THR A 212 -11.76 -2.94 -12.71
CA THR A 212 -10.44 -2.68 -13.30
C THR A 212 -9.84 -3.97 -13.85
N HIS A 213 -9.90 -5.08 -13.11
CA HIS A 213 -9.50 -6.39 -13.62
C HIS A 213 -10.25 -6.74 -14.91
N ALA A 214 -11.58 -6.67 -14.89
CA ALA A 214 -12.39 -6.97 -16.08
C ALA A 214 -12.08 -6.05 -17.27
N PHE A 215 -11.79 -4.77 -17.02
CA PHE A 215 -11.37 -3.82 -18.06
C PHE A 215 -10.02 -4.21 -18.66
N MET A 216 -9.05 -4.58 -17.82
CA MET A 216 -7.71 -4.99 -18.27
C MET A 216 -7.78 -6.29 -19.09
N PHE A 217 -8.49 -7.32 -18.61
CA PHE A 217 -8.64 -8.57 -19.34
C PHE A 217 -9.36 -8.39 -20.68
N GLU A 218 -10.40 -7.57 -20.76
CA GLU A 218 -11.09 -7.26 -22.03
C GLU A 218 -10.14 -6.66 -23.07
N ASN A 219 -9.24 -5.77 -22.65
CA ASN A 219 -8.40 -5.00 -23.57
C ASN A 219 -7.04 -5.63 -23.85
N PHE A 220 -6.52 -6.47 -22.94
CA PHE A 220 -5.16 -6.99 -23.01
C PHE A 220 -5.06 -8.53 -22.93
N SER A 221 -6.19 -9.24 -22.71
CA SER A 221 -6.23 -10.70 -22.49
C SER A 221 -5.41 -11.20 -21.29
N SER A 222 -4.90 -10.27 -20.48
CA SER A 222 -4.08 -10.46 -19.29
C SER A 222 -4.15 -9.15 -18.47
N ALA A 223 -3.59 -9.16 -17.27
CA ALA A 223 -3.51 -7.98 -16.41
C ALA A 223 -2.11 -7.79 -15.81
N GLY A 224 -1.07 -8.38 -16.41
CA GLY A 224 0.29 -8.37 -15.90
C GLY A 224 0.56 -9.44 -14.82
N PRO A 225 1.76 -9.48 -14.24
CA PRO A 225 2.09 -10.36 -13.12
C PRO A 225 1.30 -9.97 -11.85
N PRO A 226 1.20 -10.85 -10.84
CA PRO A 226 0.33 -10.65 -9.68
C PRO A 226 0.46 -9.29 -8.98
N TRP A 227 1.68 -8.81 -8.76
CA TRP A 227 1.89 -7.52 -8.11
C TRP A 227 1.34 -6.34 -8.90
N TYR A 228 1.44 -6.42 -10.23
CA TYR A 228 1.03 -5.36 -11.14
C TYR A 228 -0.48 -5.39 -11.30
N MET A 229 -1.06 -6.56 -11.56
CA MET A 229 -2.50 -6.78 -11.66
C MET A 229 -3.24 -6.24 -10.43
N GLU A 230 -2.86 -6.71 -9.23
CA GLU A 230 -3.52 -6.28 -7.99
C GLU A 230 -3.18 -4.84 -7.61
N GLY A 231 -1.92 -4.42 -7.85
CA GLY A 231 -1.48 -3.06 -7.58
C GLY A 231 -2.21 -2.03 -8.43
N MET A 232 -2.40 -2.32 -9.72
CA MET A 232 -3.17 -1.46 -10.64
C MET A 232 -4.65 -1.42 -10.27
N ALA A 233 -5.26 -2.56 -9.92
CA ALA A 233 -6.65 -2.61 -9.50
C ALA A 233 -6.90 -1.84 -8.19
N GLU A 234 -6.03 -2.00 -7.18
CA GLU A 234 -6.09 -1.20 -5.94
C GLU A 234 -5.83 0.30 -6.21
N PHE A 235 -4.82 0.63 -7.02
CA PHE A 235 -4.46 2.02 -7.35
C PHE A 235 -5.58 2.74 -8.09
N LEU A 236 -6.14 2.12 -9.13
CA LEU A 236 -7.24 2.67 -9.92
C LEU A 236 -8.58 2.62 -9.15
N ALA A 237 -8.71 1.82 -8.10
CA ALA A 237 -9.87 1.83 -7.21
C ALA A 237 -9.78 2.89 -6.10
N THR A 238 -8.57 3.35 -5.74
CA THR A 238 -8.41 4.36 -4.69
C THR A 238 -8.93 5.71 -5.20
N HIS A 239 -10.03 6.19 -4.62
CA HIS A 239 -10.82 7.27 -5.22
C HIS A 239 -11.32 8.32 -4.22
N THR A 240 -11.73 9.47 -4.75
CA THR A 240 -12.67 10.40 -4.08
C THR A 240 -14.01 10.38 -4.78
N TRP A 241 -15.08 10.59 -4.01
CA TRP A 241 -16.46 10.60 -4.51
C TRP A 241 -17.32 11.58 -3.71
N ASP A 242 -17.86 12.61 -4.38
CA ASP A 242 -18.71 13.64 -3.76
C ASP A 242 -20.21 13.45 -4.02
N GLY A 243 -20.60 12.35 -4.70
CA GLY A 243 -21.97 12.11 -5.17
C GLY A 243 -22.18 12.41 -6.65
N THR A 244 -21.26 13.14 -7.29
CA THR A 244 -21.33 13.53 -8.70
C THR A 244 -20.03 13.28 -9.46
N GLN A 245 -18.89 13.63 -8.85
CA GLN A 245 -17.56 13.50 -9.43
C GLN A 245 -16.79 12.34 -8.80
N LEU A 246 -16.29 11.46 -9.65
CA LEU A 246 -15.39 10.36 -9.28
C LEU A 246 -14.00 10.70 -9.80
N GLN A 247 -13.01 10.73 -8.91
CA GLN A 247 -11.60 10.84 -9.30
C GLN A 247 -10.86 9.61 -8.79
N LEU A 248 -10.24 8.86 -9.69
CA LEU A 248 -9.43 7.68 -9.37
C LEU A 248 -7.97 8.07 -9.08
N ARG A 249 -7.16 7.11 -8.61
CA ARG A 249 -5.71 7.26 -8.38
C ARG A 249 -5.37 8.33 -7.33
N GLN A 250 -6.22 8.44 -6.30
CA GLN A 250 -6.07 9.45 -5.27
C GLN A 250 -5.21 8.93 -4.13
N MET A 251 -4.24 9.70 -3.67
CA MET A 251 -3.59 9.44 -2.38
C MET A 251 -4.58 9.86 -1.27
N PRO A 252 -5.03 8.95 -0.39
CA PRO A 252 -5.95 9.29 0.69
C PRO A 252 -5.37 10.35 1.62
N LYS A 253 -6.09 11.45 1.87
CA LYS A 253 -5.62 12.55 2.75
C LYS A 253 -5.77 12.21 4.22
N THR A 254 -6.80 11.44 4.57
CA THR A 254 -7.08 10.96 5.93
C THR A 254 -7.57 9.52 5.89
N LYS A 255 -7.60 8.86 7.06
CA LYS A 255 -8.19 7.51 7.16
C LYS A 255 -9.71 7.53 7.02
N GLU A 256 -10.34 8.65 7.38
CA GLU A 256 -11.78 8.89 7.29
C GLU A 256 -12.26 8.97 5.83
N ASP A 257 -11.40 9.38 4.92
CA ASP A 257 -11.70 9.41 3.47
C ASP A 257 -11.85 8.00 2.89
N VAL A 258 -11.17 7.02 3.49
CA VAL A 258 -11.05 5.64 2.99
C VAL A 258 -11.39 4.60 4.07
N PRO A 259 -12.57 4.69 4.70
CA PRO A 259 -12.89 3.92 5.87
C PRO A 259 -12.83 2.41 5.56
N TYR A 260 -12.09 1.68 6.41
CA TYR A 260 -11.85 0.24 6.35
C TYR A 260 -10.90 -0.27 5.25
N TRP A 261 -10.31 0.59 4.43
CA TRP A 261 -9.41 0.16 3.36
C TRP A 261 -8.01 -0.28 3.89
N GLY A 262 -7.47 0.44 4.86
CA GLY A 262 -6.38 -0.03 5.74
C GLY A 262 -4.96 -0.20 5.14
N ARG A 263 -4.75 -0.03 3.83
CA ARG A 263 -3.46 -0.36 3.18
C ARG A 263 -2.28 0.46 3.70
N ILE A 264 -2.47 1.76 3.92
CA ILE A 264 -1.44 2.64 4.51
C ILE A 264 -1.05 2.14 5.91
N LYS A 265 -2.03 1.74 6.74
CA LYS A 265 -1.77 1.22 8.09
C LYS A 265 -0.93 -0.05 8.05
N ILE A 266 -1.28 -1.00 7.17
CA ILE A 266 -0.55 -2.27 7.02
C ILE A 266 0.94 -2.02 6.72
N ILE A 267 1.23 -1.13 5.77
CA ILE A 267 2.63 -0.82 5.41
C ILE A 267 3.34 -0.16 6.59
N LYS A 268 2.72 0.83 7.23
CA LYS A 268 3.31 1.53 8.37
C LYS A 268 3.63 0.57 9.52
N ASP A 269 2.69 -0.31 9.87
CA ASP A 269 2.89 -1.30 10.94
C ASP A 269 4.04 -2.25 10.58
N GLN A 270 4.08 -2.77 9.35
CA GLN A 270 5.15 -3.68 8.92
C GLN A 270 6.52 -2.99 8.89
N VAL A 271 6.60 -1.75 8.42
CA VAL A 271 7.85 -0.98 8.46
C VAL A 271 8.29 -0.75 9.91
N ALA A 272 7.38 -0.38 10.81
CA ALA A 272 7.67 -0.21 12.23
C ALA A 272 8.15 -1.52 12.89
N GLU A 273 7.63 -2.66 12.45
CA GLU A 273 8.06 -4.01 12.85
C GLU A 273 9.34 -4.50 12.16
N LYS A 274 10.00 -3.65 11.34
CA LYS A 274 11.18 -4.00 10.54
C LYS A 274 10.94 -5.14 9.54
N LYS A 275 9.72 -5.22 9.01
CA LYS A 275 9.27 -6.13 7.95
C LYS A 275 8.94 -5.40 6.65
N GLY A 276 9.43 -4.17 6.48
CA GLY A 276 9.26 -3.41 5.25
C GLY A 276 9.84 -4.15 4.04
N LEU A 277 9.12 -4.16 2.92
CA LEU A 277 9.57 -4.82 1.69
C LEU A 277 10.25 -3.83 0.75
N MET A 278 11.32 -4.28 0.10
CA MET A 278 11.90 -3.63 -1.06
C MET A 278 11.04 -3.85 -2.30
N ILE A 279 11.05 -2.89 -3.22
CA ILE A 279 10.22 -2.94 -4.42
C ILE A 279 10.47 -4.20 -5.28
N GLN A 280 11.67 -4.78 -5.25
CA GLN A 280 11.94 -6.04 -5.96
C GLN A 280 11.22 -7.24 -5.38
N GLU A 281 11.06 -7.27 -4.06
CA GLU A 281 10.37 -8.35 -3.38
C GLU A 281 8.89 -8.35 -3.78
N ILE A 282 8.32 -7.16 -3.94
CA ILE A 282 6.95 -6.95 -4.43
C ILE A 282 6.84 -7.37 -5.90
N MET A 283 7.78 -6.92 -6.75
CA MET A 283 7.80 -7.28 -8.17
C MET A 283 7.98 -8.78 -8.44
N ASN A 284 8.44 -9.53 -7.43
CA ASN A 284 8.62 -10.97 -7.46
C ASN A 284 7.50 -11.75 -6.75
N PHE A 285 6.39 -11.09 -6.40
CA PHE A 285 5.22 -11.76 -5.85
C PHE A 285 4.72 -12.84 -6.82
N GLY A 286 4.82 -14.09 -6.34
CA GLY A 286 4.36 -15.26 -7.06
C GLY A 286 2.85 -15.46 -6.91
N SER A 287 2.39 -16.63 -7.36
CA SER A 287 0.99 -17.05 -7.18
C SER A 287 0.61 -17.25 -5.70
N ASP A 288 1.56 -17.23 -4.77
CA ASP A 288 1.44 -17.38 -3.32
C ASP A 288 1.35 -16.06 -2.54
N ALA A 289 1.66 -14.91 -3.17
CA ALA A 289 1.35 -13.58 -2.61
C ALA A 289 -0.14 -13.40 -2.30
N LYS A 290 -0.95 -14.25 -2.93
CA LYS A 290 -2.32 -14.64 -2.63
C LYS A 290 -2.59 -15.22 -1.23
N LEU A 291 -1.61 -15.33 -0.37
CA LEU A 291 -1.81 -15.80 1.02
C LEU A 291 -1.62 -14.66 2.02
N ARG A 292 -1.43 -13.45 1.51
CA ARG A 292 -0.88 -12.31 2.22
C ARG A 292 -1.76 -11.09 1.95
N LEU A 293 -2.63 -10.76 2.90
CA LEU A 293 -3.47 -9.54 2.82
C LEU A 293 -2.62 -8.27 2.62
N ASP A 294 -1.39 -8.31 3.12
CA ASP A 294 -0.39 -7.27 2.93
C ASP A 294 0.14 -7.16 1.49
N ALA A 295 0.06 -8.22 0.68
CA ALA A 295 0.48 -8.15 -0.72
C ALA A 295 -0.30 -7.08 -1.50
N TYR A 296 -1.61 -6.97 -1.29
CA TYR A 296 -2.42 -5.91 -1.88
C TYR A 296 -1.95 -4.51 -1.49
N ALA A 297 -1.62 -4.31 -0.21
CA ALA A 297 -1.12 -3.03 0.28
C ALA A 297 0.22 -2.67 -0.37
N TRP A 298 1.16 -3.62 -0.40
CA TRP A 298 2.47 -3.42 -1.01
C TRP A 298 2.41 -3.21 -2.52
N SER A 299 1.57 -3.98 -3.22
CA SER A 299 1.33 -3.82 -4.65
C SER A 299 0.68 -2.46 -4.98
N TRP A 300 -0.32 -2.04 -4.19
CA TRP A 300 -0.89 -0.70 -4.28
C TRP A 300 0.19 0.38 -4.12
N ALA A 301 1.03 0.25 -3.09
CA ALA A 301 2.10 1.21 -2.83
C ALA A 301 3.12 1.26 -3.97
N ALA A 302 3.52 0.11 -4.52
CA ALA A 302 4.44 0.05 -5.65
C ALA A 302 3.86 0.74 -6.89
N CYS A 303 2.62 0.45 -7.27
CA CYS A 303 1.97 1.11 -8.41
C CYS A 303 1.73 2.61 -8.16
N SER A 304 1.29 2.99 -6.95
CA SER A 304 1.10 4.41 -6.58
C SER A 304 2.41 5.18 -6.65
N PHE A 305 3.49 4.60 -6.14
CA PHE A 305 4.82 5.20 -6.17
C PHE A 305 5.31 5.37 -7.61
N LEU A 306 5.37 4.28 -8.39
CA LEU A 306 5.90 4.32 -9.74
C LEU A 306 5.05 5.19 -10.69
N ASP A 307 3.71 5.17 -10.56
CA ASP A 307 2.83 5.97 -11.41
C ASP A 307 2.80 7.45 -11.02
N THR A 308 3.00 7.79 -9.74
CA THR A 308 2.89 9.20 -9.29
C THR A 308 4.24 9.91 -9.29
N HIS A 309 5.34 9.17 -9.16
CA HIS A 309 6.67 9.76 -9.05
C HIS A 309 7.12 10.44 -10.35
N PRO A 310 7.48 11.73 -10.33
CA PRO A 310 7.74 12.51 -11.54
C PRO A 310 8.90 11.96 -12.39
N ALA A 311 9.91 11.37 -11.76
CA ALA A 311 11.04 10.77 -12.48
C ALA A 311 10.74 9.37 -13.03
N PHE A 312 9.75 8.64 -12.50
CA PHE A 312 9.55 7.21 -12.78
C PHE A 312 8.28 6.91 -13.57
N GLN A 313 7.28 7.81 -13.50
CA GLN A 313 5.96 7.67 -14.13
C GLN A 313 6.05 7.35 -15.61
N LYS A 314 6.89 8.08 -16.35
CA LYS A 314 6.99 7.91 -17.80
C LYS A 314 7.38 6.48 -18.17
N THR A 315 8.47 5.98 -17.60
CA THR A 315 8.96 4.61 -17.83
C THR A 315 7.92 3.58 -17.38
N PHE A 316 7.27 3.78 -16.23
CA PHE A 316 6.22 2.88 -15.74
C PHE A 316 5.03 2.80 -16.71
N ARG A 317 4.54 3.95 -17.19
CA ARG A 317 3.40 4.01 -18.13
C ARG A 317 3.76 3.54 -19.54
N GLU A 318 4.98 3.74 -20.00
CA GLU A 318 5.43 3.17 -21.28
C GLU A 318 5.48 1.63 -21.26
N HIS A 319 5.57 1.04 -20.06
CA HIS A 319 5.53 -0.40 -19.87
C HIS A 319 4.12 -1.01 -19.99
N LEU A 320 3.05 -0.18 -20.05
CA LEU A 320 1.67 -0.64 -20.28
C LEU A 320 1.53 -1.47 -21.58
N LYS A 321 2.40 -1.26 -22.57
CA LYS A 321 2.45 -2.06 -23.80
C LYS A 321 2.70 -3.55 -23.56
N ASN A 322 3.20 -3.91 -22.38
CA ASN A 322 3.58 -5.28 -22.01
C ASN A 322 2.57 -5.94 -21.05
N ILE A 323 1.42 -5.33 -20.72
CA ILE A 323 0.41 -5.90 -19.79
C ILE A 323 -0.06 -7.30 -20.18
N GLY A 324 -0.01 -7.62 -21.48
CA GLY A 324 -0.28 -8.97 -22.01
C GLY A 324 0.57 -10.06 -21.35
N ASP A 325 1.76 -9.71 -20.84
CA ASP A 325 2.69 -10.63 -20.21
C ASP A 325 2.45 -10.74 -18.69
N SER A 326 2.05 -11.93 -18.23
CA SER A 326 1.85 -12.25 -16.81
C SER A 326 3.05 -12.93 -16.15
N SER A 327 4.14 -13.12 -16.90
CA SER A 327 5.34 -13.80 -16.43
C SER A 327 6.29 -12.85 -15.68
N PRO A 328 7.29 -13.38 -14.94
CA PRO A 328 8.32 -12.56 -14.29
C PRO A 328 9.11 -11.65 -15.25
N GLU A 329 9.15 -11.98 -16.54
CA GLU A 329 9.79 -11.21 -17.59
C GLU A 329 9.26 -9.77 -17.66
N PHE A 330 7.96 -9.56 -17.42
CA PHE A 330 7.37 -8.23 -17.28
C PHE A 330 8.13 -7.36 -16.27
N SER A 331 8.36 -7.90 -15.06
CA SER A 331 9.07 -7.18 -14.00
C SER A 331 10.53 -6.95 -14.36
N LEU A 332 11.19 -7.96 -14.93
CA LEU A 332 12.59 -7.87 -15.34
C LEU A 332 12.79 -6.79 -16.41
N ASP A 333 11.89 -6.71 -17.39
CA ASP A 333 11.98 -5.72 -18.45
C ASP A 333 11.69 -4.31 -17.95
N LEU A 334 10.80 -4.14 -16.97
CA LEU A 334 10.61 -2.85 -16.31
C LEU A 334 11.88 -2.39 -15.58
N VAL A 335 12.53 -3.31 -14.84
CA VAL A 335 13.81 -3.01 -14.17
C VAL A 335 14.89 -2.63 -15.19
N LYS A 336 14.99 -3.36 -16.30
CA LYS A 336 15.92 -3.02 -17.40
C LYS A 336 15.60 -1.65 -18.01
N ALA A 337 14.32 -1.31 -18.17
CA ALA A 337 13.89 -0.03 -18.72
C ALA A 337 14.30 1.16 -17.83
N TYR A 338 14.36 0.97 -16.50
CA TYR A 338 14.93 1.97 -15.59
C TYR A 338 16.46 2.09 -15.69
N GLY A 339 17.17 1.03 -16.05
CA GLY A 339 18.64 1.04 -16.16
C GLY A 339 19.32 1.54 -14.89
N GLU A 340 20.25 2.49 -15.00
CA GLU A 340 20.93 3.12 -13.86
C GLU A 340 19.96 3.87 -12.91
N GLN A 341 18.82 4.33 -13.41
CA GLN A 341 17.80 4.99 -12.60
C GLN A 341 17.16 4.03 -11.58
N TRP A 342 17.37 2.72 -11.73
CA TRP A 342 16.88 1.72 -10.80
C TRP A 342 17.42 1.88 -9.38
N PHE A 343 18.65 2.35 -9.20
CA PHE A 343 19.18 2.65 -7.87
C PHE A 343 18.39 3.77 -7.19
N GLN A 344 17.95 4.77 -7.96
CA GLN A 344 17.10 5.86 -7.46
C GLN A 344 15.70 5.36 -7.13
N VAL A 345 15.13 4.49 -7.96
CA VAL A 345 13.85 3.82 -7.66
C VAL A 345 13.93 3.10 -6.31
N ARG A 346 15.01 2.36 -6.07
CA ARG A 346 15.24 1.66 -4.78
C ARG A 346 15.40 2.60 -3.59
N GLN A 347 16.20 3.66 -3.74
CA GLN A 347 16.43 4.64 -2.69
C GLN A 347 15.12 5.35 -2.31
N GLN A 348 14.43 5.88 -3.31
CA GLN A 348 13.23 6.70 -3.09
C GLN A 348 12.02 5.84 -2.71
N TRP A 349 11.97 4.57 -3.11
CA TRP A 349 11.01 3.60 -2.59
C TRP A 349 11.13 3.46 -1.07
N GLN A 350 12.35 3.35 -0.55
CA GLN A 350 12.58 3.25 0.89
C GLN A 350 12.13 4.53 1.59
N VAL A 351 12.48 5.70 1.06
CA VAL A 351 12.01 6.99 1.59
C VAL A 351 10.48 7.03 1.63
N PHE A 352 9.81 6.60 0.56
CA PHE A 352 8.35 6.54 0.49
C PHE A 352 7.74 5.66 1.59
N VAL A 353 8.19 4.40 1.73
CA VAL A 353 7.56 3.45 2.67
C VAL A 353 7.91 3.74 4.11
N MET A 354 9.12 4.23 4.39
CA MET A 354 9.55 4.66 5.74
C MET A 354 8.82 5.91 6.21
N ASN A 355 8.39 6.76 5.28
CA ASN A 355 7.69 8.01 5.57
C ASN A 355 6.20 7.96 5.26
N MET A 356 5.67 6.78 4.92
CA MET A 356 4.28 6.65 4.47
C MET A 356 3.28 7.13 5.51
N GLU A 357 2.39 8.01 5.07
CA GLU A 357 1.26 8.50 5.82
C GLU A 357 0.13 8.92 4.89
N TYR A 358 -1.05 9.18 5.47
CA TYR A 358 -2.14 9.77 4.74
C TYR A 358 -1.73 11.16 4.26
N GLY A 359 -2.04 11.49 3.01
CA GLY A 359 -1.70 12.76 2.38
C GLY A 359 -0.28 12.85 1.80
N PHE A 360 0.53 11.79 1.87
CA PHE A 360 1.92 11.79 1.39
C PHE A 360 2.06 12.37 -0.04
N ASP A 361 2.84 13.44 -0.18
CA ASP A 361 3.09 14.08 -1.48
C ASP A 361 4.35 13.51 -2.15
N ILE A 362 4.15 12.50 -3.01
CA ILE A 362 5.23 11.82 -3.74
C ILE A 362 6.03 12.80 -4.62
N ALA A 363 5.38 13.82 -5.20
CA ALA A 363 6.06 14.76 -6.08
C ALA A 363 6.98 15.70 -5.29
N ARG A 364 6.54 16.17 -4.12
CA ARG A 364 7.37 17.01 -3.24
C ARG A 364 8.46 16.22 -2.52
N GLU A 365 8.24 14.95 -2.26
CA GLU A 365 9.22 14.03 -1.67
C GLU A 365 10.24 13.48 -2.67
N SER A 366 9.99 13.65 -3.98
CA SER A 366 10.94 13.22 -5.01
C SER A 366 12.29 13.91 -4.86
N ILE A 367 13.34 13.11 -4.92
CA ILE A 367 14.73 13.55 -4.82
C ILE A 367 15.27 13.75 -6.24
N ASP A 368 15.70 14.98 -6.51
CA ASP A 368 16.30 15.34 -7.79
C ASP A 368 17.70 14.72 -7.94
N VAL A 369 18.05 14.37 -9.17
CA VAL A 369 19.39 13.86 -9.51
C VAL A 369 20.34 15.02 -9.64
N VAL A 370 21.38 15.04 -8.82
CA VAL A 370 22.43 16.07 -8.82
C VAL A 370 23.77 15.40 -9.12
N GLU A 371 24.59 16.07 -9.92
CA GLU A 371 25.96 15.60 -10.21
C GLU A 371 26.76 15.47 -8.92
N VAL A 372 27.38 14.30 -8.73
CA VAL A 372 28.16 14.01 -7.53
C VAL A 372 29.61 14.44 -7.74
N ARG A 373 30.11 15.30 -6.85
CA ARG A 373 31.49 15.78 -6.85
C ARG A 373 32.07 15.84 -5.44
N PRO A 374 33.40 15.68 -5.26
CA PRO A 374 34.03 15.87 -3.96
C PRO A 374 33.78 17.26 -3.40
N LEU A 375 33.54 17.35 -2.09
CA LEU A 375 33.55 18.62 -1.38
C LEU A 375 34.96 19.23 -1.40
N GLY A 376 35.07 20.49 -1.79
CA GLY A 376 36.32 21.25 -1.76
C GLY A 376 36.57 21.95 -0.41
N LEU A 377 37.69 22.68 -0.32
CA LEU A 377 38.01 23.51 0.85
C LEU A 377 37.22 24.83 0.91
N ALA A 378 36.70 25.28 -0.24
CA ALA A 378 35.88 26.48 -0.30
C ALA A 378 34.49 26.21 0.29
N ALA A 379 33.92 27.21 0.97
CA ALA A 379 32.55 27.14 1.44
C ALA A 379 31.56 27.09 0.26
N GLU A 380 30.56 26.24 0.38
CA GLU A 380 29.52 26.04 -0.62
C GLU A 380 28.16 26.43 -0.05
N VAL A 381 27.41 27.26 -0.76
CA VAL A 381 26.08 27.71 -0.35
C VAL A 381 25.03 26.97 -1.15
N ILE A 382 24.11 26.32 -0.43
CA ILE A 382 23.14 25.38 -0.97
C ILE A 382 21.74 25.83 -0.53
N PRO A 383 20.84 26.15 -1.46
CA PRO A 383 19.46 26.42 -1.11
C PRO A 383 18.74 25.11 -0.75
N VAL A 384 18.08 25.09 0.42
CA VAL A 384 17.26 23.96 0.88
C VAL A 384 15.81 24.44 0.96
N ARG A 385 14.99 23.98 0.01
CA ARG A 385 13.58 24.37 -0.06
C ARG A 385 12.77 23.73 1.07
N ALA A 386 11.86 24.50 1.67
CA ALA A 386 10.99 24.02 2.75
C ALA A 386 9.82 23.16 2.22
N ASP A 387 9.48 23.30 0.94
CA ASP A 387 8.36 22.63 0.27
C ASP A 387 8.75 21.33 -0.45
N ARG A 388 9.89 20.76 -0.07
CA ARG A 388 10.50 19.57 -0.65
C ARG A 388 10.99 18.62 0.46
N GLY A 389 11.04 17.33 0.13
CA GLY A 389 11.63 16.29 0.95
C GLY A 389 13.15 16.37 1.02
N TRP A 390 13.80 15.20 1.01
CA TRP A 390 15.26 15.12 0.96
C TRP A 390 15.82 15.72 -0.33
N GLN A 391 16.81 16.58 -0.19
CA GLN A 391 17.46 17.28 -1.31
C GLN A 391 18.94 16.88 -1.36
N SER A 392 19.34 16.26 -2.47
CA SER A 392 20.75 15.94 -2.72
C SER A 392 21.53 17.22 -2.95
N THR A 393 22.70 17.34 -2.31
CA THR A 393 23.62 18.45 -2.57
C THR A 393 24.58 18.16 -3.72
N GLY A 394 24.74 16.88 -4.09
CA GLY A 394 25.83 16.42 -4.96
C GLY A 394 27.21 16.42 -4.30
N LEU A 395 27.34 16.88 -3.04
CA LEU A 395 28.63 16.98 -2.37
C LEU A 395 28.99 15.67 -1.71
N ARG A 396 30.05 15.04 -2.24
CA ARG A 396 30.63 13.82 -1.71
C ARG A 396 31.61 14.14 -0.60
N VAL A 397 31.42 13.50 0.55
CA VAL A 397 32.23 13.62 1.75
C VAL A 397 32.82 12.26 2.13
N THR A 398 33.89 12.30 2.91
CA THR A 398 34.61 11.11 3.37
C THR A 398 34.62 11.02 4.89
N ALA A 399 34.63 9.79 5.40
CA ALA A 399 34.69 9.53 6.83
C ALA A 399 35.88 10.26 7.48
N GLY A 400 35.63 10.89 8.63
CA GLY A 400 36.62 11.68 9.37
C GLY A 400 36.76 13.13 8.91
N MET A 401 36.14 13.55 7.81
CA MET A 401 36.06 14.99 7.48
C MET A 401 35.31 15.76 8.57
N LYS A 402 35.83 16.94 8.92
CA LYS A 402 35.15 17.88 9.81
C LYS A 402 34.56 19.01 8.97
N LEU A 403 33.26 19.24 9.09
CA LEU A 403 32.54 20.26 8.35
C LEU A 403 31.97 21.30 9.30
N ALA A 404 32.13 22.57 8.96
CA ALA A 404 31.32 23.65 9.51
C ALA A 404 30.05 23.80 8.65
N ILE A 405 28.89 23.71 9.30
CA ILE A 405 27.59 23.95 8.68
C ILE A 405 26.98 25.20 9.29
N THR A 406 26.45 26.09 8.46
CA THR A 406 25.68 27.26 8.90
C THR A 406 24.44 27.40 8.05
N ALA A 407 23.28 27.53 8.67
CA ALA A 407 22.01 27.67 7.98
C ALA A 407 21.36 29.01 8.32
N THR A 408 20.96 29.76 7.29
CA THR A 408 20.33 31.07 7.43
C THR A 408 19.09 31.18 6.57
N GLY A 409 18.23 32.14 6.88
CA GLY A 409 17.00 32.41 6.14
C GLY A 409 15.74 32.07 6.93
N ARG A 410 14.64 32.68 6.49
CA ARG A 410 13.30 32.48 7.04
C ARG A 410 12.40 31.89 5.96
N PHE A 411 11.49 31.03 6.37
CA PHE A 411 10.50 30.38 5.52
C PHE A 411 9.20 30.19 6.28
N VAL A 412 8.12 29.92 5.55
CA VAL A 412 6.83 29.54 6.12
C VAL A 412 6.77 28.01 6.16
N ILE A 413 6.42 27.46 7.32
CA ILE A 413 6.38 26.01 7.56
C ILE A 413 4.97 25.47 7.82
N HIS A 414 4.00 26.38 7.92
CA HIS A 414 2.58 26.05 8.03
C HIS A 414 1.77 27.34 7.82
N ARG A 415 0.51 27.20 7.42
CA ARG A 415 -0.47 28.28 7.45
C ARG A 415 -1.70 27.80 8.22
N GLU A 416 -1.93 28.43 9.36
CA GLU A 416 -3.06 28.09 10.22
C GLU A 416 -4.33 28.79 9.75
N ASP A 417 -5.42 28.05 9.63
CA ASP A 417 -6.72 28.59 9.22
C ASP A 417 -7.21 29.67 10.20
N SER A 418 -7.66 30.79 9.65
CA SER A 418 -8.20 31.90 10.43
C SER A 418 -9.41 32.53 9.76
N ALA A 419 -10.47 32.76 10.54
CA ALA A 419 -11.65 33.48 10.08
C ALA A 419 -11.35 34.95 9.72
N GLU A 420 -10.30 35.52 10.31
CA GLU A 420 -9.89 36.92 10.08
C GLU A 420 -8.88 37.03 8.91
N GLN A 421 -8.15 35.95 8.61
CA GLN A 421 -7.18 35.88 7.53
C GLN A 421 -7.48 34.70 6.60
N PRO A 422 -8.26 34.90 5.52
CA PRO A 422 -8.62 33.82 4.60
C PRO A 422 -7.45 33.12 3.91
N GLN A 423 -6.24 33.72 3.90
CA GLN A 423 -5.03 33.10 3.39
C GLN A 423 -4.23 32.31 4.44
N GLY A 424 -4.74 32.23 5.67
CA GLY A 424 -4.09 31.59 6.81
C GLY A 424 -2.97 32.42 7.43
N VAL A 425 -2.81 32.29 8.74
CA VAL A 425 -1.74 32.93 9.50
C VAL A 425 -0.46 32.13 9.30
N PRO A 426 0.61 32.72 8.72
CA PRO A 426 1.85 31.98 8.47
C PRO A 426 2.59 31.72 9.78
N TRP A 427 3.04 30.48 9.95
CA TRP A 427 4.06 30.14 10.94
C TRP A 427 5.43 30.32 10.29
N GLU A 428 6.12 31.42 10.63
CA GLU A 428 7.51 31.63 10.21
C GLU A 428 8.46 30.75 11.02
N SER A 429 9.44 30.16 10.34
CA SER A 429 10.50 29.37 10.94
C SER A 429 11.86 29.73 10.37
N GLU A 430 12.89 29.40 11.14
CA GLU A 430 14.29 29.40 10.75
C GLU A 430 14.85 27.97 10.87
N ALA A 431 16.14 27.79 10.63
CA ALA A 431 16.77 26.48 10.61
C ALA A 431 16.69 25.73 11.95
N GLY A 432 16.54 26.43 13.09
CA GLY A 432 16.31 25.82 14.40
C GLY A 432 14.95 25.11 14.55
N GLY A 433 13.97 25.47 13.70
CA GLY A 433 12.59 25.00 13.79
C GLY A 433 11.77 25.70 14.88
N ILE A 434 10.46 25.51 14.83
CA ILE A 434 9.49 25.98 15.83
C ILE A 434 8.99 24.81 16.67
N THR A 435 8.68 25.08 17.94
CA THR A 435 8.33 24.05 18.94
C THR A 435 6.82 23.92 19.18
N ILE A 436 5.99 24.49 18.30
CA ILE A 436 4.51 24.37 18.36
C ILE A 436 4.08 22.93 18.04
N ARG A 437 4.68 22.33 17.01
CA ARG A 437 4.50 20.93 16.61
C ARG A 437 5.85 20.28 16.35
N TYR A 438 5.87 18.96 16.47
CA TYR A 438 7.03 18.13 16.21
C TYR A 438 6.66 17.07 15.18
N HIS A 439 7.56 16.84 14.22
CA HIS A 439 7.49 15.70 13.33
C HIS A 439 8.66 14.77 13.63
N ARG A 440 8.37 13.49 13.89
CA ARG A 440 9.37 12.45 14.23
C ARG A 440 10.34 12.85 15.34
N GLY A 441 9.81 13.50 16.37
CA GLY A 441 10.58 13.92 17.55
C GLY A 441 11.49 15.14 17.33
N GLN A 442 11.45 15.78 16.16
CA GLN A 442 12.17 17.03 15.89
C GLN A 442 11.19 18.20 15.73
N PRO A 443 11.57 19.42 16.14
CA PRO A 443 10.79 20.63 15.88
C PRO A 443 10.46 20.76 14.38
N LEU A 444 9.25 21.22 14.09
CA LEU A 444 8.81 21.51 12.73
C LEU A 444 9.67 22.65 12.16
N GLY A 445 10.13 22.51 10.92
CA GLY A 445 11.05 23.46 10.28
C GLY A 445 12.54 23.24 10.58
N LYS A 446 12.90 22.36 11.52
CA LYS A 446 14.30 22.15 11.86
C LYS A 446 15.09 21.57 10.69
N LEU A 447 16.29 22.10 10.41
CA LEU A 447 17.18 21.55 9.39
C LEU A 447 17.74 20.19 9.81
N LEU A 448 17.55 19.20 8.94
CA LEU A 448 18.06 17.84 9.06
C LEU A 448 19.15 17.59 8.03
N ILE A 449 20.07 16.68 8.38
CA ILE A 449 21.16 16.23 7.51
C ILE A 449 21.18 14.71 7.45
N ALA A 450 21.48 14.16 6.28
CA ALA A 450 21.75 12.74 6.10
C ALA A 450 22.91 12.52 5.13
N LEU A 451 23.47 11.32 5.18
CA LEU A 451 24.44 10.83 4.22
C LEU A 451 23.85 9.62 3.52
N ASP A 452 23.98 9.56 2.20
CA ASP A 452 23.61 8.35 1.47
C ASP A 452 24.57 8.06 0.31
N GLU A 453 24.64 6.80 -0.09
CA GLU A 453 25.40 6.32 -1.24
C GLU A 453 24.42 5.89 -2.35
N PRO A 454 23.96 6.82 -3.21
CA PRO A 454 22.81 6.61 -4.09
C PRO A 454 23.00 5.51 -5.15
N GLN A 455 24.23 5.04 -5.38
CA GLN A 455 24.53 3.92 -6.29
C GLN A 455 24.83 2.60 -5.58
N GLN A 456 24.64 2.52 -4.26
CA GLN A 456 24.87 1.29 -3.50
C GLN A 456 23.58 0.52 -3.25
N LEU A 457 23.72 -0.81 -3.18
CA LEU A 457 22.66 -1.69 -2.73
C LEU A 457 22.61 -1.71 -1.21
N GLY A 458 21.42 -1.59 -0.64
CA GLY A 458 21.21 -1.68 0.79
C GLY A 458 20.14 -0.72 1.27
N GLU A 459 20.09 -0.56 2.59
CA GLU A 459 19.27 0.46 3.23
C GLU A 459 19.79 1.84 2.87
N THR A 460 18.89 2.75 2.50
CA THR A 460 19.27 4.16 2.26
C THR A 460 19.74 4.80 3.56
N GLY A 461 20.86 5.52 3.50
CA GLY A 461 21.34 6.31 4.62
C GLY A 461 20.40 7.46 5.01
N LEU A 462 19.43 7.81 4.17
CA LEU A 462 18.36 8.76 4.49
C LEU A 462 17.41 8.29 5.61
N ALA A 463 17.43 6.99 5.94
CA ALA A 463 16.76 6.45 7.12
C ALA A 463 17.41 6.93 8.44
N ASN A 464 18.70 7.27 8.38
CA ASN A 464 19.52 7.63 9.53
C ASN A 464 20.01 9.08 9.37
N TYR A 465 19.30 10.01 10.02
CA TYR A 465 19.57 11.43 9.91
C TYR A 465 19.90 12.09 11.24
N GLY A 466 20.65 13.18 11.17
CA GLY A 466 20.92 14.09 12.28
C GLY A 466 20.11 15.37 12.17
N ALA A 467 19.95 16.08 13.28
CA ALA A 467 19.34 17.41 13.31
C ALA A 467 20.41 18.46 13.59
N VAL A 468 20.68 19.33 12.62
CA VAL A 468 21.75 20.33 12.68
C VAL A 468 21.24 21.72 13.09
N GLY A 469 19.98 22.04 12.82
CA GLY A 469 19.43 23.34 13.20
C GLY A 469 20.13 24.50 12.46
N GLU A 470 20.46 25.55 13.20
CA GLU A 470 21.19 26.74 12.70
C GLU A 470 22.62 26.44 12.23
N GLY A 471 23.19 25.30 12.62
CA GLY A 471 24.54 24.93 12.22
C GLY A 471 25.37 24.29 13.34
N GLY A 472 26.66 24.16 13.07
CA GLY A 472 27.65 23.59 13.97
C GLY A 472 28.73 22.82 13.22
N ASP A 473 29.74 22.40 13.99
CA ASP A 473 30.81 21.53 13.48
C ASP A 473 30.37 20.07 13.57
N ILE A 474 30.42 19.36 12.45
CA ILE A 474 30.10 17.94 12.39
C ILE A 474 31.31 17.12 11.92
N MET A 475 31.48 15.94 12.51
CA MET A 475 32.42 14.94 12.00
C MET A 475 31.65 13.93 11.16
N ILE A 476 32.13 13.68 9.94
CA ILE A 476 31.50 12.78 8.99
C ILE A 476 31.76 11.32 9.40
N PRO A 477 30.72 10.53 9.71
CA PRO A 477 30.87 9.18 10.23
C PRO A 477 31.20 8.13 9.15
N SER A 478 30.81 8.40 7.90
CA SER A 478 30.96 7.48 6.78
C SER A 478 31.09 8.24 5.46
N ASN A 479 31.59 7.56 4.44
CA ASN A 479 31.57 8.11 3.08
C ASN A 479 30.11 8.26 2.61
N GLY A 480 29.84 9.27 1.78
CA GLY A 480 28.51 9.46 1.22
C GLY A 480 28.35 10.79 0.50
N VAL A 481 27.16 11.00 -0.05
CA VAL A 481 26.67 12.28 -0.56
C VAL A 481 25.84 12.94 0.54
N LEU A 482 26.02 14.25 0.73
CA LEU A 482 25.24 15.03 1.68
C LEU A 482 23.83 15.31 1.17
N TYR A 483 22.85 15.16 2.06
CA TYR A 483 21.46 15.50 1.84
C TYR A 483 20.95 16.40 2.96
N PHE A 484 20.08 17.34 2.61
CA PHE A 484 19.40 18.21 3.56
C PHE A 484 17.88 18.12 3.40
N ARG A 485 17.17 18.36 4.49
CA ARG A 485 15.71 18.46 4.52
C ARG A 485 15.27 19.42 5.63
N VAL A 486 14.21 20.18 5.39
CA VAL A 486 13.48 20.89 6.44
C VAL A 486 12.48 19.92 7.06
N ASN A 487 12.51 19.76 8.38
CA ASN A 487 11.68 18.76 9.07
C ASN A 487 10.20 19.12 9.04
N ASP A 488 9.41 18.33 8.34
CA ASP A 488 7.95 18.42 8.31
C ASP A 488 7.35 17.09 7.81
N SER A 489 6.06 16.92 8.03
CA SER A 489 5.27 15.81 7.50
C SER A 489 5.28 15.83 5.96
N PRO A 490 5.60 14.70 5.31
CA PRO A 490 5.37 14.51 3.87
C PRO A 490 3.98 14.93 3.35
N ALA A 491 2.96 14.94 4.21
CA ALA A 491 1.60 15.34 3.85
C ALA A 491 1.35 16.85 3.92
N GLU A 492 2.22 17.62 4.58
CA GLU A 492 2.06 19.06 4.81
C GLU A 492 3.01 19.93 3.97
N LEU A 493 3.95 19.33 3.22
CA LEU A 493 4.96 20.04 2.43
C LEU A 493 4.39 21.08 1.45
N ALA A 494 3.15 20.91 0.99
CA ALA A 494 2.51 21.87 0.09
C ALA A 494 2.16 23.22 0.74
N ALA A 495 2.07 23.27 2.07
CA ALA A 495 1.82 24.50 2.83
C ALA A 495 3.12 25.29 3.12
N ASN A 496 4.28 24.72 2.80
CA ASN A 496 5.58 25.32 3.07
C ASN A 496 5.98 26.26 1.93
N GLU A 497 6.62 27.38 2.27
CA GLU A 497 7.05 28.38 1.29
C GLU A 497 8.42 28.95 1.68
N GLY A 498 9.31 29.06 0.71
CA GLY A 498 10.66 29.60 0.90
C GLY A 498 11.73 28.52 1.07
N ALA A 499 12.92 28.95 1.48
CA ALA A 499 14.10 28.11 1.55
C ALA A 499 15.10 28.64 2.59
N LEU A 500 15.91 27.73 3.12
CA LEU A 500 17.14 28.03 3.84
C LEU A 500 18.31 28.17 2.87
N GLN A 501 19.31 28.95 3.25
CA GLN A 501 20.64 28.95 2.65
C GLN A 501 21.59 28.24 3.61
N VAL A 502 22.04 27.05 3.21
CA VAL A 502 22.94 26.21 4.00
C VAL A 502 24.35 26.33 3.43
N THR A 503 25.26 26.83 4.24
CA THR A 503 26.69 26.88 3.93
C THR A 503 27.37 25.64 4.48
N VAL A 504 28.13 24.93 3.65
CA VAL A 504 28.94 23.77 4.02
C VAL A 504 30.40 24.08 3.71
N GLN A 505 31.28 23.92 4.69
CA GLN A 505 32.71 24.12 4.51
C GLN A 505 33.50 23.02 5.21
N GLN A 506 34.46 22.40 4.51
CA GLN A 506 35.44 21.55 5.18
C GLN A 506 36.37 22.42 6.03
N ILE A 507 36.49 22.09 7.31
CA ILE A 507 37.42 22.74 8.22
C ILE A 507 38.55 21.78 8.59
N THR A 508 39.76 22.33 8.68
CA THR A 508 40.94 21.64 9.20
C THR A 508 41.12 22.05 10.65
N ASP A 509 41.47 21.10 11.52
CA ASP A 509 41.82 21.37 12.92
C ASP A 509 43.02 22.32 13.07
#